data_AF-A0A7X9ICH0-F1
#
_entry.id   AF-A0A7X9ICH0-F1
#
_cell.length_a   1.000
_cell.length_b   1.000
_cell.length_c   1.000
_cell.angle_alpha   90.00
_cell.angle_beta   90.00
_cell.angle_gamma   90.00
#
_symmetry.space_group_name_H-M   'P 1'
#
loop_
_entity.id
_entity.type
_entity.pdbx_description
1 polymer ?
#
loop_
_entity_poly.entity_id
_entity_poly.type
_entity_poly.pdbx_seq_one_letter_code
_entity_poly.pdbx_strand_id
1 'polypeptide(L)'
;MSPTEILDVIHTRTIRIPVDTAAVLASGTVRREDADKIVPYIDITLKGSSIIKSQLIVLDILANNNWKRPVYFVTGYHNDAMGLEEYFQLEGLAYRLVPIKSQNRSWLDYGRIDTDILYDNLMNRFVWGGAKEKGVFIDYNHKRTLTVVKARYNHARLAKELASSGEKEKAMKVLDHCMETIPVDKVPYDMFIPDIIEAYYLCGGSEKAIKLTTGLSDYYTARLDYFFRQNQDLIASADYEIQTAIQLISRTANAAQVNGFTEVAKELNNRLDGYYNNYIRMLQPGMKQ
;
A
#
# COMPACT_ATOMS: atom_id res chain seq x y z
N MET A 1 3.94 -36.94 17.96
CA MET A 1 3.70 -36.54 19.36
C MET A 1 4.08 -37.71 20.24
N SER A 2 4.91 -37.47 21.25
CA SER A 2 5.29 -38.50 22.22
C SER A 2 4.06 -38.88 23.08
N PRO A 3 3.91 -40.13 23.53
CA PRO A 3 2.85 -40.51 24.48
C PRO A 3 2.86 -39.74 25.80
N THR A 4 3.96 -39.05 26.11
CA THR A 4 4.17 -38.25 27.33
C THR A 4 4.05 -36.74 27.11
N GLU A 5 3.73 -36.29 25.89
CA GLU A 5 3.66 -34.87 25.56
C GLU A 5 2.30 -34.29 25.97
N ILE A 6 2.31 -33.35 26.92
CA ILE A 6 1.11 -32.60 27.33
C ILE A 6 0.87 -31.51 26.29
N LEU A 7 -0.29 -31.55 25.64
CA LEU A 7 -0.69 -30.57 24.65
C LEU A 7 -1.74 -29.62 25.23
N ASP A 8 -1.51 -28.32 25.14
CA ASP A 8 -2.53 -27.32 25.43
C ASP A 8 -3.54 -27.27 24.27
N VAL A 9 -4.82 -27.50 24.58
CA VAL A 9 -5.89 -27.59 23.58
C VAL A 9 -6.91 -26.47 23.77
N ILE A 10 -7.07 -25.64 22.74
CA ILE A 10 -8.16 -24.66 22.65
C ILE A 10 -9.31 -25.29 21.88
N HIS A 11 -10.44 -25.49 22.56
CA HIS A 11 -11.60 -26.21 22.02
C HIS A 11 -12.44 -25.36 21.04
N THR A 12 -12.22 -24.04 21.00
CA THR A 12 -12.90 -23.10 20.10
C THR A 12 -11.96 -22.56 19.03
N ARG A 13 -12.51 -22.15 17.88
CA ARG A 13 -11.78 -21.46 16.81
C ARG A 13 -11.91 -19.95 16.90
N THR A 14 -12.74 -19.43 17.79
CA THR A 14 -12.96 -18.00 17.94
C THR A 14 -12.52 -17.57 19.33
N ILE A 15 -11.60 -16.61 19.37
CA ILE A 15 -11.22 -15.86 20.57
C ILE A 15 -11.96 -14.52 20.52
N ARG A 16 -12.67 -14.18 21.60
CA ARG A 16 -13.38 -12.91 21.73
C ARG A 16 -12.68 -12.04 22.77
N ILE A 17 -12.28 -10.84 22.36
CA ILE A 17 -11.67 -9.83 23.21
C ILE A 17 -12.74 -8.79 23.54
N PRO A 18 -13.23 -8.69 24.79
CA PRO A 18 -14.18 -7.66 25.16
C PRO A 18 -13.54 -6.28 25.09
N VAL A 19 -14.32 -5.27 24.69
CA VAL A 19 -13.85 -3.88 24.57
C VAL A 19 -14.44 -3.05 25.70
N ASP A 20 -13.57 -2.50 26.54
CA ASP A 20 -13.95 -1.46 27.51
C ASP A 20 -13.95 -0.09 26.81
N THR A 21 -15.14 0.36 26.40
CA THR A 21 -15.33 1.66 25.72
C THR A 21 -14.79 2.84 26.54
N ALA A 22 -14.92 2.80 27.87
CA ALA A 22 -14.43 3.89 28.72
C ALA A 22 -12.90 3.94 28.70
N ALA A 23 -12.22 2.79 28.80
CA ALA A 23 -10.77 2.71 28.71
C ALA A 23 -10.23 3.12 27.32
N VAL A 24 -10.93 2.73 26.24
CA VAL A 24 -10.57 3.09 24.86
C VAL A 24 -10.63 4.61 24.65
N LEU A 25 -11.67 5.26 25.15
CA LEU A 25 -11.82 6.72 25.04
C LEU A 25 -10.85 7.46 25.98
N ALA A 26 -10.65 6.95 27.21
CA ALA A 26 -9.73 7.55 28.18
C ALA A 26 -8.26 7.50 27.71
N SER A 27 -7.87 6.43 27.01
CA SER A 27 -6.52 6.26 26.45
C SER A 27 -6.26 7.05 25.17
N GLY A 28 -7.30 7.67 24.58
CA GLY A 28 -7.19 8.31 23.27
C GLY A 28 -6.93 7.31 22.14
N THR A 29 -7.35 6.06 22.30
CA THR A 29 -7.29 5.05 21.22
C THR A 29 -8.33 5.31 20.13
N VAL A 30 -9.48 5.84 20.52
CA VAL A 30 -10.50 6.32 19.59
C VAL A 30 -10.88 7.74 19.98
N ARG A 31 -11.06 8.62 18.99
CA ARG A 31 -11.53 9.99 19.23
C ARG A 31 -12.98 9.98 19.68
N ARG A 32 -13.38 10.99 20.47
CA ARG A 32 -14.75 11.07 20.99
C ARG A 32 -15.81 11.14 19.89
N GLU A 33 -15.49 11.74 18.75
CA GLU A 33 -16.36 11.81 17.57
C GLU A 33 -16.64 10.44 16.91
N ASP A 34 -15.78 9.45 17.15
CA ASP A 34 -15.89 8.08 16.64
C ASP A 34 -16.36 7.09 17.72
N ALA A 35 -16.80 7.59 18.90
CA ALA A 35 -17.16 6.76 20.04
C ALA A 35 -18.32 5.79 19.74
N ASP A 36 -19.24 6.20 18.88
CA ASP A 36 -20.39 5.42 18.41
C ASP A 36 -20.00 4.24 17.51
N LYS A 37 -18.78 4.26 16.95
CA LYS A 37 -18.26 3.21 16.08
C LYS A 37 -17.51 2.12 16.83
N ILE A 38 -17.34 2.27 18.15
CA ILE A 38 -16.62 1.30 18.98
C ILE A 38 -17.45 0.02 19.09
N VAL A 39 -16.87 -1.10 18.68
CA VAL A 39 -17.52 -2.41 18.81
C VAL A 39 -17.42 -2.93 20.25
N PRO A 40 -18.41 -3.70 20.74
CA PRO A 40 -18.39 -4.24 22.10
C PRO A 40 -17.33 -5.33 22.31
N TYR A 41 -16.85 -5.95 21.23
CA TYR A 41 -15.81 -6.96 21.25
C TYR A 41 -15.11 -7.10 19.89
N ILE A 42 -13.88 -7.60 19.91
CA ILE A 42 -13.12 -8.00 18.73
C ILE A 42 -13.06 -9.53 18.67
N ASP A 43 -13.50 -10.11 17.56
CA ASP A 43 -13.41 -11.55 17.33
C ASP A 43 -12.19 -11.88 16.46
N ILE A 44 -11.38 -12.83 16.92
CA ILE A 44 -10.24 -13.42 16.21
C ILE A 44 -10.60 -14.86 15.85
N THR A 45 -10.59 -15.20 14.57
CA THR A 45 -10.80 -16.58 14.09
C THR A 45 -9.46 -17.24 13.84
N LEU A 46 -9.11 -18.20 14.68
CA LEU A 46 -7.87 -18.98 14.59
C LEU A 46 -7.88 -19.89 13.36
N LYS A 47 -6.88 -19.74 12.51
CA LYS A 47 -6.66 -20.57 11.32
C LYS A 47 -5.58 -21.63 11.59
N GLY A 48 -5.63 -22.75 10.85
CA GLY A 48 -4.67 -23.84 10.99
C GLY A 48 -5.00 -24.82 12.12
N SER A 49 -4.04 -25.66 12.49
CA SER A 49 -4.19 -26.70 13.53
C SER A 49 -3.40 -26.42 14.81
N SER A 50 -2.65 -25.31 14.86
CA SER A 50 -1.86 -24.91 16.02
C SER A 50 -1.69 -23.39 16.07
N ILE A 51 -1.40 -22.88 17.27
CA ILE A 51 -0.94 -21.50 17.49
C ILE A 51 0.58 -21.56 17.68
N ILE A 52 1.32 -20.79 16.88
CA ILE A 52 2.78 -20.67 17.05
C ILE A 52 3.11 -19.62 18.11
N LYS A 53 4.33 -19.68 18.66
CA LYS A 53 4.78 -18.79 19.75
C LYS A 53 4.59 -17.30 19.44
N SER A 54 4.82 -16.87 18.19
CA SER A 54 4.63 -15.48 17.79
C SER A 54 3.17 -15.03 17.90
N GLN A 55 2.22 -15.86 17.47
CA GLN A 55 0.78 -15.60 17.61
C GLN A 55 0.36 -15.59 19.08
N LEU A 56 0.90 -16.51 19.90
CA LEU A 56 0.61 -16.55 21.33
C LEU A 56 1.06 -15.26 22.04
N ILE A 57 2.23 -14.71 21.69
CA ILE A 57 2.71 -13.44 22.22
C ILE A 57 1.76 -12.28 21.83
N VAL A 58 1.26 -12.27 20.60
CA VAL A 58 0.27 -11.24 20.18
C VAL A 58 -1.00 -11.36 21.04
N LEU A 59 -1.53 -12.56 21.23
CA LEU A 59 -2.71 -12.78 22.07
C LEU A 59 -2.46 -12.35 23.53
N ASP A 60 -1.28 -12.65 24.08
CA ASP A 60 -0.89 -12.25 25.45
C ASP A 60 -0.80 -10.72 25.61
N ILE A 61 -0.21 -10.02 24.63
CA ILE A 61 -0.20 -8.55 24.60
C ILE A 61 -1.63 -8.01 24.61
N LEU A 62 -2.50 -8.55 23.75
CA LEU A 62 -3.89 -8.10 23.64
C LEU A 62 -4.68 -8.35 24.93
N ALA A 63 -4.47 -9.50 25.58
CA ALA A 63 -5.14 -9.86 26.83
C ALA A 63 -4.73 -8.95 28.01
N ASN A 64 -3.49 -8.46 28.03
CA ASN A 64 -2.93 -7.75 29.18
C ASN A 64 -2.81 -6.22 29.01
N ASN A 65 -2.85 -5.70 27.78
CA ASN A 65 -2.66 -4.27 27.52
C ASN A 65 -3.78 -3.39 28.10
N ASN A 66 -5.04 -3.86 28.10
CA ASN A 66 -6.20 -3.12 28.61
C ASN A 66 -6.32 -1.68 28.04
N TRP A 67 -5.96 -1.50 26.76
CA TRP A 67 -5.92 -0.19 26.08
C TRP A 67 -5.01 0.87 26.72
N LYS A 68 -4.13 0.49 27.67
CA LYS A 68 -3.23 1.44 28.35
C LYS A 68 -2.13 1.96 27.43
N ARG A 69 -1.71 1.15 26.46
CA ARG A 69 -0.70 1.52 25.46
C ARG A 69 -1.23 1.29 24.05
N PRO A 70 -0.90 2.15 23.07
CA PRO A 70 -1.17 1.87 21.67
C PRO A 70 -0.48 0.58 21.22
N VAL A 71 -1.21 -0.27 20.50
CA VAL A 71 -0.64 -1.46 19.84
C VAL A 71 -0.61 -1.16 18.35
N TYR A 72 0.58 -1.26 17.75
CA TYR A 72 0.78 -1.05 16.33
C TYR A 72 1.25 -2.33 15.65
N PHE A 73 0.75 -2.55 14.44
CA PHE A 73 1.14 -3.63 13.56
C PHE A 73 1.83 -3.07 12.33
N VAL A 74 2.95 -3.69 11.95
CA VAL A 74 3.50 -3.57 10.61
C VAL A 74 3.01 -4.79 9.86
N THR A 75 2.19 -4.58 8.85
CA THR A 75 1.45 -5.67 8.21
C THR A 75 2.03 -5.90 6.82
N GLY A 76 2.46 -7.13 6.60
CA GLY A 76 3.04 -7.58 5.33
C GLY A 76 2.07 -8.46 4.56
N TYR A 77 2.63 -9.29 3.69
CA TYR A 77 1.91 -10.32 2.93
C TYR A 77 1.43 -11.50 3.82
N HIS A 78 1.94 -11.63 5.06
CA HIS A 78 1.65 -12.75 5.96
C HIS A 78 0.42 -12.49 6.85
N ASN A 79 -0.34 -13.55 7.13
CA ASN A 79 -1.57 -13.56 7.95
C ASN A 79 -1.27 -13.52 9.47
N ASP A 80 -0.23 -12.78 9.87
CA ASP A 80 0.28 -12.76 11.24
C ASP A 80 -0.57 -11.91 12.19
N ALA A 81 -1.42 -11.04 11.65
CA ALA A 81 -2.36 -10.23 12.42
C ALA A 81 -3.67 -10.98 12.78
N MET A 82 -3.82 -12.25 12.40
CA MET A 82 -4.92 -13.12 12.82
C MET A 82 -6.33 -12.57 12.51
N GLY A 83 -6.49 -11.74 11.47
CA GLY A 83 -7.78 -11.11 11.12
C GLY A 83 -8.00 -9.74 11.76
N LEU A 84 -7.05 -9.25 12.57
CA LEU A 84 -7.11 -7.92 13.18
C LEU A 84 -6.98 -6.79 12.14
N GLU A 85 -6.66 -7.11 10.89
CA GLU A 85 -6.56 -6.16 9.79
C GLU A 85 -7.84 -5.32 9.63
N GLU A 86 -9.02 -5.88 9.92
CA GLU A 86 -10.31 -5.16 9.88
C GLU A 86 -10.42 -4.05 10.95
N TYR A 87 -9.53 -4.04 11.94
CA TYR A 87 -9.51 -3.12 13.08
C TYR A 87 -8.29 -2.19 13.04
N PHE A 88 -7.62 -2.12 11.88
CA PHE A 88 -6.46 -1.29 11.69
C PHE A 88 -6.82 0.13 11.30
N GLN A 89 -6.07 1.07 11.88
CA GLN A 89 -6.10 2.48 11.56
C GLN A 89 -4.70 2.91 11.12
N LEU A 90 -4.57 3.31 9.85
CA LEU A 90 -3.30 3.83 9.35
C LEU A 90 -3.06 5.23 9.94
N GLU A 91 -1.98 5.34 10.69
CA GLU A 91 -1.53 6.60 11.30
C GLU A 91 -0.12 7.00 10.87
N GLY A 92 0.56 6.20 10.04
CA GLY A 92 1.91 6.51 9.60
C GLY A 92 2.52 5.38 8.79
N LEU A 93 3.65 4.83 9.25
CA LEU A 93 4.30 3.67 8.64
C LEU A 93 3.82 2.33 9.23
N ALA A 94 2.92 2.39 10.22
CA ALA A 94 2.31 1.24 10.89
C ALA A 94 0.82 1.51 11.13
N TYR A 95 0.09 0.44 11.44
CA TYR A 95 -1.34 0.47 11.69
C TYR A 95 -1.61 0.34 13.18
N ARG A 96 -2.33 1.30 13.76
CA ARG A 96 -2.82 1.20 15.14
C ARG A 96 -3.99 0.23 15.19
N LEU A 97 -4.01 -0.65 16.18
CA LEU A 97 -5.21 -1.43 16.50
C LEU A 97 -6.22 -0.54 17.24
N VAL A 98 -7.41 -0.39 16.66
CA VAL A 98 -8.53 0.35 17.25
C VAL A 98 -9.79 -0.52 17.22
N PRO A 99 -10.67 -0.49 18.23
CA PRO A 99 -11.88 -1.31 18.26
C PRO A 99 -12.99 -0.72 17.38
N ILE A 100 -12.67 -0.35 16.15
CA ILE A 100 -13.62 0.09 15.13
C ILE A 100 -13.48 -0.87 13.96
N LYS A 101 -14.57 -1.56 13.64
CA LYS A 101 -14.57 -2.50 12.52
C LYS A 101 -14.66 -1.74 11.21
N SER A 102 -13.76 -2.06 10.29
CA SER A 102 -13.67 -1.46 8.96
C SER A 102 -13.45 -2.54 7.90
N GLN A 103 -13.57 -2.16 6.62
CA GLN A 103 -13.44 -3.10 5.52
C GLN A 103 -11.99 -3.16 5.03
N ASN A 104 -11.45 -4.37 4.86
CA ASN A 104 -10.20 -4.58 4.16
C ASN A 104 -10.46 -4.66 2.66
N ARG A 105 -9.85 -3.75 1.90
CA ARG A 105 -9.99 -3.74 0.43
C ARG A 105 -8.93 -4.58 -0.25
N SER A 106 -7.71 -4.57 0.28
CA SER A 106 -6.58 -5.34 -0.25
C SER A 106 -5.48 -5.49 0.80
N TRP A 107 -4.44 -6.27 0.49
CA TRP A 107 -3.22 -6.37 1.31
C TRP A 107 -2.40 -5.06 1.39
N LEU A 108 -2.72 -4.08 0.56
CA LEU A 108 -2.13 -2.74 0.60
C LEU A 108 -2.99 -1.75 1.40
N ASP A 109 -4.30 -2.00 1.49
CA ASP A 109 -5.32 -1.09 2.02
C ASP A 109 -6.08 -1.79 3.16
N TYR A 110 -5.42 -1.84 4.32
CA TYR A 110 -5.99 -2.40 5.54
C TYR A 110 -6.75 -1.35 6.33
N GLY A 111 -7.90 -1.79 6.83
CA GLY A 111 -8.80 -1.06 7.69
C GLY A 111 -9.08 0.39 7.27
N ARG A 112 -9.15 1.29 8.24
CA ARG A 112 -9.41 2.72 8.05
C ARG A 112 -8.13 3.56 8.07
N ILE A 113 -8.27 4.86 7.83
CA ILE A 113 -7.23 5.85 8.11
C ILE A 113 -7.75 6.91 9.08
N ASP A 114 -6.83 7.52 9.81
CA ASP A 114 -7.05 8.76 10.55
C ASP A 114 -6.37 9.90 9.80
N THR A 115 -7.14 10.71 9.09
CA THR A 115 -6.61 11.73 8.18
C THR A 115 -5.77 12.79 8.90
N ASP A 116 -6.15 13.19 10.11
CA ASP A 116 -5.44 14.24 10.85
C ASP A 116 -4.10 13.74 11.40
N ILE A 117 -4.10 12.56 12.05
CA ILE A 117 -2.86 11.97 12.58
C ILE A 117 -1.93 11.61 11.43
N LEU A 118 -2.45 11.00 10.36
CA LEU A 118 -1.64 10.62 9.20
C LEU A 118 -1.10 11.85 8.48
N TYR A 119 -1.89 12.92 8.34
CA TYR A 119 -1.42 14.17 7.75
C TYR A 119 -0.27 14.78 8.56
N ASP A 120 -0.43 14.91 9.87
CA ASP A 120 0.63 15.46 10.72
C ASP A 120 1.91 14.61 10.66
N ASN A 121 1.77 13.29 10.71
CA ASN A 121 2.91 12.39 10.63
C ASN A 121 3.64 12.48 9.28
N LEU A 122 2.90 12.43 8.16
CA LEU A 122 3.51 12.48 6.82
C LEU A 122 4.11 13.85 6.48
N MET A 123 3.44 14.94 6.86
CA MET A 123 3.78 16.29 6.41
C MET A 123 4.74 17.01 7.35
N ASN A 124 4.67 16.74 8.66
CA ASN A 124 5.36 17.54 9.67
C ASN A 124 6.39 16.74 10.48
N ARG A 125 6.19 15.43 10.68
CA ARG A 125 7.01 14.65 11.62
C ARG A 125 7.99 13.70 10.94
N PHE A 126 7.61 13.08 9.83
CA PHE A 126 8.49 12.16 9.12
C PHE A 126 9.55 12.92 8.32
N VAL A 127 10.76 12.37 8.35
CA VAL A 127 11.92 12.92 7.66
C VAL A 127 12.39 11.89 6.65
N TRP A 128 12.35 12.25 5.38
CA TRP A 128 12.78 11.39 4.26
C TRP A 128 14.27 11.52 3.94
N GLY A 129 15.02 12.20 4.81
CA GLY A 129 16.48 12.35 4.74
C GLY A 129 16.95 12.96 3.43
N GLY A 130 18.05 12.42 2.90
CA GLY A 130 18.68 12.87 1.66
C GLY A 130 17.97 12.47 0.36
N ALA A 131 16.73 11.97 0.42
CA ALA A 131 16.03 11.44 -0.75
C ALA A 131 15.88 12.47 -1.88
N LYS A 132 15.68 13.75 -1.55
CA LYS A 132 15.59 14.86 -2.51
C LYS A 132 16.92 15.56 -2.79
N GLU A 133 17.96 15.29 -2.00
CA GLU A 133 19.20 16.06 -2.03
C GLU A 133 20.05 15.73 -3.26
N LYS A 134 20.54 16.77 -3.95
CA LYS A 134 21.43 16.60 -5.10
C LYS A 134 22.76 16.00 -4.64
N GLY A 135 23.29 15.05 -5.40
CA GLY A 135 24.56 14.38 -5.08
C GLY A 135 24.46 13.22 -4.09
N VAL A 136 23.34 13.04 -3.38
CA VAL A 136 23.12 11.85 -2.53
C VAL A 136 22.77 10.63 -3.39
N PHE A 137 23.55 9.55 -3.33
CA PHE A 137 23.20 8.32 -4.05
C PHE A 137 22.15 7.52 -3.27
N ILE A 138 21.02 7.23 -3.90
CA ILE A 138 19.97 6.37 -3.33
C ILE A 138 20.17 4.97 -3.91
N ASP A 139 20.76 4.07 -3.13
CA ASP A 139 21.03 2.70 -3.55
C ASP A 139 19.76 1.82 -3.57
N TYR A 140 19.94 0.54 -3.92
CA TYR A 140 18.85 -0.43 -3.95
C TYR A 140 18.13 -0.59 -2.60
N ASN A 141 18.87 -0.66 -1.48
CA ASN A 141 18.29 -0.87 -0.15
C ASN A 141 17.47 0.34 0.30
N HIS A 142 17.91 1.55 -0.02
CA HIS A 142 17.15 2.77 0.25
C HIS A 142 15.86 2.80 -0.56
N LYS A 143 15.92 2.52 -1.87
CA LYS A 143 14.73 2.43 -2.73
C LYS A 143 13.76 1.36 -2.21
N ARG A 144 14.27 0.17 -1.91
CA ARG A 144 13.48 -0.92 -1.35
C ARG A 144 12.82 -0.54 -0.03
N THR A 145 13.54 0.16 0.85
CA THR A 145 12.99 0.61 2.13
C THR A 145 11.81 1.56 1.93
N LEU A 146 11.93 2.53 1.02
CA LEU A 146 10.82 3.44 0.68
C LEU A 146 9.57 2.71 0.16
N THR A 147 9.77 1.66 -0.64
CA THR A 147 8.67 0.78 -1.08
C THR A 147 8.08 -0.04 0.07
N VAL A 148 8.92 -0.62 0.94
CA VAL A 148 8.47 -1.44 2.08
C VAL A 148 7.66 -0.63 3.08
N VAL A 149 8.10 0.59 3.40
CA VAL A 149 7.34 1.51 4.27
C VAL A 149 6.19 2.20 3.54
N LYS A 150 5.98 1.88 2.26
CA LYS A 150 4.86 2.35 1.43
C LYS A 150 4.79 3.88 1.38
N ALA A 151 5.93 4.57 1.33
CA ALA A 151 6.02 6.02 1.50
C ALA A 151 5.07 6.77 0.54
N ARG A 152 5.19 6.55 -0.77
CA ARG A 152 4.32 7.16 -1.78
C ARG A 152 2.87 6.72 -1.66
N TYR A 153 2.63 5.44 -1.39
CA TYR A 153 1.28 4.90 -1.26
C TYR A 153 0.51 5.51 -0.08
N ASN A 154 1.16 5.70 1.07
CA ASN A 154 0.52 6.31 2.24
C ASN A 154 0.13 7.78 1.98
N HIS A 155 0.96 8.54 1.25
CA HIS A 155 0.60 9.89 0.79
C HIS A 155 -0.58 9.86 -0.20
N ALA A 156 -0.55 8.95 -1.18
CA ALA A 156 -1.64 8.79 -2.13
C ALA A 156 -2.96 8.42 -1.44
N ARG A 157 -2.92 7.48 -0.47
CA ARG A 157 -4.09 7.05 0.31
C ARG A 157 -4.67 8.20 1.13
N LEU A 158 -3.82 8.98 1.81
CA LEU A 158 -4.25 10.18 2.53
C LEU A 158 -4.90 11.20 1.59
N ALA A 159 -4.25 11.49 0.45
CA ALA A 159 -4.77 12.45 -0.52
C ALA A 159 -6.11 12.01 -1.12
N LYS A 160 -6.28 10.71 -1.43
CA LYS A 160 -7.54 10.13 -1.91
C LYS A 160 -8.68 10.33 -0.90
N GLU A 161 -8.43 10.11 0.40
CA GLU A 161 -9.43 10.30 1.45
C GLU A 161 -9.80 11.78 1.66
N LEU A 162 -8.79 12.66 1.71
CA LEU A 162 -8.98 14.10 1.82
C LEU A 162 -9.78 14.65 0.62
N ALA A 163 -9.42 14.24 -0.60
CA ALA A 163 -10.13 14.65 -1.81
C ALA A 163 -11.58 14.16 -1.82
N SER A 164 -11.83 12.93 -1.36
CA SER A 164 -13.17 12.35 -1.24
C SER A 164 -14.02 13.08 -0.19
N SER A 165 -13.38 13.65 0.83
CA SER A 165 -14.00 14.48 1.87
C SER A 165 -14.16 15.96 1.46
N GLY A 166 -13.80 16.31 0.22
CA GLY A 166 -13.89 17.68 -0.31
C GLY A 166 -12.68 18.57 -0.04
N GLU A 167 -11.69 18.11 0.73
CA GLU A 167 -10.46 18.85 1.07
C GLU A 167 -9.39 18.76 -0.04
N LYS A 168 -9.78 19.06 -1.30
CA LYS A 168 -8.93 18.88 -2.49
C LYS A 168 -7.62 19.68 -2.44
N GLU A 169 -7.65 20.90 -1.92
CA GLU A 169 -6.42 21.71 -1.79
C GLU A 169 -5.41 21.10 -0.80
N LYS A 170 -5.91 20.56 0.32
CA LYS A 170 -5.09 19.88 1.31
C LYS A 170 -4.52 18.58 0.74
N ALA A 171 -5.35 17.83 0.00
CA ALA A 171 -4.92 16.64 -0.72
C ALA A 171 -3.82 16.94 -1.76
N MET A 172 -3.94 18.03 -2.54
CA MET A 172 -2.92 18.49 -3.48
C MET A 172 -1.58 18.76 -2.77
N LYS A 173 -1.62 19.43 -1.61
CA LYS A 173 -0.40 19.70 -0.81
C LYS A 173 0.28 18.41 -0.35
N VAL A 174 -0.47 17.37 0.02
CA VAL A 174 0.08 16.07 0.40
C VAL A 174 0.82 15.43 -0.78
N LEU A 175 0.22 15.45 -1.97
CA LEU A 175 0.83 14.86 -3.16
C LEU A 175 2.08 15.63 -3.61
N ASP A 176 2.02 16.97 -3.57
CA ASP A 176 3.14 17.83 -3.92
C ASP A 176 4.31 17.62 -2.96
N HIS A 177 4.04 17.55 -1.66
CA HIS A 177 5.05 17.25 -0.66
C HIS A 177 5.70 15.88 -0.88
N CYS A 178 4.91 14.85 -1.20
CA CYS A 178 5.44 13.52 -1.52
C CYS A 178 6.38 13.57 -2.74
N MET A 179 6.01 14.31 -3.79
CA MET A 179 6.80 14.38 -5.01
C MET A 179 8.02 15.30 -4.88
N GLU A 180 7.99 16.28 -3.98
CA GLU A 180 9.16 17.10 -3.64
C GLU A 180 10.17 16.31 -2.79
N THR A 181 9.68 15.54 -1.81
CA THR A 181 10.53 14.80 -0.85
C THR A 181 11.06 13.49 -1.42
N ILE A 182 10.31 12.83 -2.30
CA ILE A 182 10.66 11.55 -2.92
C ILE A 182 10.51 11.69 -4.45
N PRO A 183 11.32 12.52 -5.11
CA PRO A 183 11.15 12.84 -6.52
C PRO A 183 11.59 11.67 -7.43
N VAL A 184 10.99 11.58 -8.62
CA VAL A 184 11.16 10.44 -9.55
C VAL A 184 12.54 10.35 -10.19
N ASP A 185 13.30 11.44 -10.24
CA ASP A 185 14.68 11.48 -10.71
C ASP A 185 15.68 10.85 -9.71
N LYS A 186 15.33 10.88 -8.42
CA LYS A 186 16.14 10.29 -7.33
C LYS A 186 15.69 8.89 -6.97
N VAL A 187 14.38 8.72 -6.83
CA VAL A 187 13.70 7.46 -6.52
C VAL A 187 12.84 7.13 -7.73
N PRO A 188 13.30 6.24 -8.64
CA PRO A 188 12.61 5.97 -9.88
C PRO A 188 11.15 5.59 -9.72
N TYR A 189 10.42 5.58 -10.83
CA TYR A 189 9.05 5.11 -10.89
C TYR A 189 8.92 3.71 -10.27
N ASP A 190 7.99 3.57 -9.34
CA ASP A 190 7.69 2.33 -8.62
C ASP A 190 6.20 1.99 -8.75
N MET A 191 5.81 0.86 -8.14
CA MET A 191 4.44 0.35 -8.19
C MET A 191 3.37 1.27 -7.57
N PHE A 192 3.77 2.32 -6.84
CA PHE A 192 2.86 3.24 -6.15
C PHE A 192 2.70 4.59 -6.86
N ILE A 193 3.49 4.91 -7.89
CA ILE A 193 3.26 6.10 -8.71
C ILE A 193 1.85 6.12 -9.36
N PRO A 194 1.29 5.00 -9.84
CA PRO A 194 -0.10 5.02 -10.33
C PRO A 194 -1.10 5.51 -9.27
N ASP A 195 -0.90 5.19 -7.98
CA ASP A 195 -1.76 5.68 -6.91
C ASP A 195 -1.63 7.20 -6.72
N ILE A 196 -0.42 7.75 -6.88
CA ILE A 196 -0.17 9.19 -6.87
C ILE A 196 -0.85 9.87 -8.07
N ILE A 197 -0.74 9.28 -9.27
CA ILE A 197 -1.38 9.79 -10.51
C ILE A 197 -2.91 9.84 -10.34
N GLU A 198 -3.51 8.74 -9.89
CA GLU A 198 -4.95 8.66 -9.61
C GLU A 198 -5.38 9.72 -8.59
N ALA A 199 -4.59 9.91 -7.52
CA ALA A 199 -4.87 10.93 -6.51
C ALA A 199 -4.78 12.35 -7.08
N TYR A 200 -3.79 12.65 -7.93
CA TYR A 200 -3.71 13.96 -8.60
C TYR A 200 -4.95 14.24 -9.45
N TYR A 201 -5.44 13.27 -10.21
CA TYR A 201 -6.69 13.43 -10.97
C TYR A 201 -7.88 13.75 -10.05
N LEU A 202 -8.04 13.03 -8.94
CA LEU A 202 -9.13 13.28 -7.96
C LEU A 202 -9.09 14.69 -7.35
N CYS A 203 -7.88 15.24 -7.18
CA CYS A 203 -7.67 16.59 -6.64
C CYS A 203 -7.78 17.69 -7.71
N GLY A 204 -7.99 17.35 -8.98
CA GLY A 204 -8.01 18.29 -10.11
C GLY A 204 -6.63 18.67 -10.66
N GLY A 205 -5.56 17.96 -10.25
CA GLY A 205 -4.18 18.16 -10.68
C GLY A 205 -3.82 17.45 -11.98
N SER A 206 -4.69 17.54 -12.99
CA SER A 206 -4.57 16.72 -14.21
C SER A 206 -3.26 16.93 -14.97
N GLU A 207 -2.72 18.15 -15.01
CA GLU A 207 -1.43 18.42 -15.65
C GLU A 207 -0.28 17.63 -15.01
N LYS A 208 -0.23 17.59 -13.67
CA LYS A 208 0.77 16.81 -12.91
C LYS A 208 0.56 15.31 -13.11
N ALA A 209 -0.71 14.87 -13.12
CA ALA A 209 -1.05 13.48 -13.37
C ALA A 209 -0.58 13.02 -14.76
N ILE A 210 -0.87 13.79 -15.81
CA ILE A 210 -0.45 13.51 -17.19
C ILE A 210 1.07 13.48 -17.29
N LYS A 211 1.77 14.49 -16.72
CA LYS A 211 3.23 14.53 -16.71
C LYS A 211 3.85 13.28 -16.07
N LEU A 212 3.30 12.83 -14.94
CA LEU A 212 3.75 11.61 -14.28
C LEU A 212 3.43 10.35 -15.09
N THR A 213 2.24 10.27 -15.69
CA THR A 213 1.85 9.18 -16.58
C THR A 213 2.79 9.05 -17.77
N THR A 214 3.07 10.15 -18.48
CA THR A 214 4.00 10.15 -19.63
C THR A 214 5.40 9.75 -19.20
N GLY A 215 5.93 10.33 -18.13
CA GLY A 215 7.25 9.97 -17.62
C GLY A 215 7.35 8.51 -17.14
N LEU A 216 6.29 7.96 -16.54
CA LEU A 216 6.21 6.54 -16.18
C LEU A 216 6.24 5.67 -17.44
N SER A 217 5.49 6.04 -18.47
CA SER A 217 5.47 5.34 -19.75
C SER A 217 6.85 5.32 -20.39
N ASP A 218 7.51 6.48 -20.48
CA ASP A 218 8.86 6.59 -21.05
C ASP A 218 9.87 5.75 -20.25
N TYR A 219 9.80 5.80 -18.93
CA TYR A 219 10.68 5.02 -18.06
C TYR A 219 10.54 3.51 -18.28
N TYR A 220 9.31 3.00 -18.32
CA TYR A 220 9.07 1.56 -18.45
C TYR A 220 9.24 1.05 -19.89
N THR A 221 8.89 1.84 -20.90
CA THR A 221 9.09 1.44 -22.30
C THR A 221 10.57 1.39 -22.68
N ALA A 222 11.41 2.31 -22.17
CA ALA A 222 12.86 2.20 -22.35
C ALA A 222 13.43 0.89 -21.76
N ARG A 223 12.85 0.40 -20.66
CA ARG A 223 13.23 -0.90 -20.06
C ARG A 223 12.71 -2.07 -20.87
N LEU A 224 11.48 -2.00 -21.38
CA LEU A 224 10.92 -3.01 -22.28
C LEU A 224 11.77 -3.11 -23.57
N ASP A 225 12.17 -1.98 -24.15
CA ASP A 225 13.09 -1.93 -25.29
C ASP A 225 14.42 -2.62 -24.98
N TYR A 226 14.97 -2.38 -23.78
CA TYR A 226 16.20 -3.06 -23.35
C TYR A 226 15.99 -4.56 -23.26
N PHE A 227 14.96 -5.03 -22.54
CA PHE A 227 14.69 -6.45 -22.36
C PHE A 227 14.45 -7.17 -23.68
N PHE A 228 13.62 -6.62 -24.56
CA PHE A 228 13.27 -7.26 -25.83
C PHE A 228 14.40 -7.28 -26.87
N ARG A 229 15.52 -6.60 -26.62
CA ARG A 229 16.76 -6.72 -27.42
C ARG A 229 17.71 -7.80 -26.90
N GLN A 230 17.43 -8.40 -25.75
CA GLN A 230 18.27 -9.42 -25.15
C GLN A 230 18.02 -10.81 -25.77
N ASN A 231 18.84 -11.78 -25.38
CA ASN A 231 18.59 -13.18 -25.72
C ASN A 231 17.37 -13.74 -24.96
N GLN A 232 16.88 -14.89 -25.42
CA GLN A 232 15.66 -15.51 -24.88
C GLN A 232 15.75 -15.85 -23.39
N ASP A 233 16.92 -16.29 -22.91
CA ASP A 233 17.13 -16.65 -21.50
C ASP A 233 17.03 -15.42 -20.58
N LEU A 234 17.65 -14.30 -20.98
CA LEU A 234 17.60 -13.06 -20.21
C LEU A 234 16.19 -12.48 -20.22
N ILE A 235 15.48 -12.54 -21.35
CA ILE A 235 14.07 -12.14 -21.43
C ILE A 235 13.22 -12.99 -20.48
N ALA A 236 13.37 -14.32 -20.51
CA ALA A 236 12.62 -15.22 -19.65
C ALA A 236 12.90 -14.95 -18.15
N SER A 237 14.14 -14.63 -17.80
CA SER A 237 14.51 -14.26 -16.42
C SER A 237 13.91 -12.92 -15.96
N ALA A 238 13.49 -12.06 -16.89
CA ALA A 238 12.92 -10.74 -16.64
C ALA A 238 11.39 -10.68 -16.87
N ASP A 239 10.72 -11.84 -16.93
CA ASP A 239 9.29 -11.94 -17.21
C ASP A 239 8.45 -11.11 -16.21
N TYR A 240 8.80 -11.16 -14.93
CA TYR A 240 8.14 -10.37 -13.90
C TYR A 240 8.26 -8.85 -14.15
N GLU A 241 9.45 -8.37 -14.49
CA GLU A 241 9.71 -6.96 -14.79
C GLU A 241 8.96 -6.50 -16.05
N ILE A 242 8.90 -7.35 -17.08
CA ILE A 242 8.18 -7.07 -18.33
C ILE A 242 6.68 -6.98 -18.07
N GLN A 243 6.10 -7.97 -17.38
CA GLN A 243 4.68 -7.95 -17.02
C GLN A 243 4.33 -6.73 -16.16
N THR A 244 5.16 -6.43 -15.16
CA THR A 244 4.95 -5.29 -14.27
C THR A 244 5.00 -3.96 -15.03
N ALA A 245 5.96 -3.79 -15.95
CA ALA A 245 6.06 -2.60 -16.79
C ALA A 245 4.79 -2.39 -17.63
N ILE A 246 4.33 -3.43 -18.32
CA ILE A 246 3.10 -3.38 -19.13
C ILE A 246 1.88 -3.04 -18.24
N GLN A 247 1.76 -3.70 -17.09
CA GLN A 247 0.65 -3.50 -16.16
C GLN A 247 0.61 -2.06 -15.61
N LEU A 248 1.76 -1.49 -15.22
CA LEU A 248 1.81 -0.14 -14.66
C LEU A 248 1.49 0.93 -15.70
N ILE A 249 2.00 0.79 -16.92
CA ILE A 249 1.63 1.71 -18.01
C ILE A 249 0.13 1.60 -18.29
N SER A 250 -0.39 0.37 -18.42
CA SER A 250 -1.82 0.12 -18.67
C SER A 250 -2.72 0.72 -17.57
N ARG A 251 -2.34 0.57 -16.30
CA ARG A 251 -3.04 1.18 -15.15
C ARG A 251 -3.10 2.70 -15.27
N THR A 252 -1.98 3.35 -15.61
CA THR A 252 -1.95 4.81 -15.74
C THR A 252 -2.67 5.34 -16.99
N ALA A 253 -2.68 4.58 -18.08
CA ALA A 253 -3.49 4.87 -19.26
C ALA A 253 -4.99 4.76 -18.95
N ASN A 254 -5.40 3.72 -18.21
CA ASN A 254 -6.77 3.58 -17.72
C ASN A 254 -7.15 4.75 -16.78
N ALA A 255 -6.28 5.14 -15.85
CA ALA A 255 -6.51 6.29 -14.99
C ALA A 255 -6.73 7.59 -15.79
N ALA A 256 -5.96 7.82 -16.86
CA ALA A 256 -6.17 8.95 -17.77
C ALA A 256 -7.54 8.85 -18.49
N GLN A 257 -7.88 7.66 -19.02
CA GLN A 257 -9.14 7.41 -19.72
C GLN A 257 -10.37 7.71 -18.85
N VAL A 258 -10.43 7.15 -17.64
CA VAL A 258 -11.59 7.30 -16.75
C VAL A 258 -11.75 8.74 -16.22
N ASN A 259 -10.69 9.54 -16.28
CA ASN A 259 -10.72 10.97 -15.94
C ASN A 259 -10.89 11.88 -17.17
N GLY A 260 -11.25 11.33 -18.34
CA GLY A 260 -11.59 12.10 -19.54
C GLY A 260 -10.41 12.47 -20.44
N PHE A 261 -9.19 12.01 -20.15
CA PHE A 261 -7.99 12.25 -20.96
C PHE A 261 -7.79 11.13 -21.98
N THR A 262 -8.78 10.96 -22.86
CA THR A 262 -8.87 9.82 -23.80
C THR A 262 -7.75 9.79 -24.83
N GLU A 263 -7.30 10.94 -25.33
CA GLU A 263 -6.21 10.99 -26.30
C GLU A 263 -4.88 10.53 -25.69
N VAL A 264 -4.58 10.96 -24.45
CA VAL A 264 -3.40 10.49 -23.70
C VAL A 264 -3.49 8.98 -23.49
N ALA A 265 -4.64 8.48 -23.05
CA ALA A 265 -4.84 7.04 -22.85
C ALA A 265 -4.66 6.23 -24.15
N LYS A 266 -5.20 6.74 -25.26
CA LYS A 266 -5.10 6.11 -26.59
C LYS A 266 -3.65 6.06 -27.07
N GLU A 267 -2.89 7.14 -26.93
CA GLU A 267 -1.47 7.18 -27.28
C GLU A 267 -0.68 6.12 -26.50
N LEU A 268 -0.89 6.02 -25.19
CA LEU A 268 -0.22 5.06 -24.32
C LEU A 268 -0.58 3.61 -24.65
N ASN A 269 -1.86 3.34 -24.91
CA ASN A 269 -2.32 2.00 -25.29
C ASN A 269 -1.75 1.56 -26.64
N ASN A 270 -1.75 2.45 -27.65
CA ASN A 270 -1.15 2.15 -28.94
C ASN A 270 0.35 1.82 -28.81
N ARG A 271 1.07 2.53 -27.93
CA ARG A 271 2.48 2.24 -27.63
C ARG A 271 2.64 0.88 -26.96
N LEU A 272 1.73 0.51 -26.07
CA LEU A 272 1.72 -0.79 -25.39
C LEU A 272 1.41 -1.97 -26.30
N ASP A 273 0.55 -1.82 -27.30
CA ASP A 273 0.14 -2.91 -28.19
C ASP A 273 1.34 -3.61 -28.85
N GLY A 274 2.36 -2.83 -29.27
CA GLY A 274 3.60 -3.38 -29.81
C GLY A 274 4.35 -4.25 -28.81
N TYR A 275 4.49 -3.79 -27.56
CA TYR A 275 5.14 -4.54 -26.50
C TYR A 275 4.35 -5.77 -26.07
N TYR A 276 3.03 -5.66 -25.97
CA TYR A 276 2.16 -6.78 -25.62
C TYR A 276 2.22 -7.89 -26.68
N ASN A 277 2.18 -7.53 -27.96
CA ASN A 277 2.32 -8.51 -29.05
C ASN A 277 3.68 -9.23 -29.02
N ASN A 278 4.76 -8.51 -28.75
CA ASN A 278 6.08 -9.12 -28.57
C ASN A 278 6.11 -10.06 -27.36
N TYR A 279 5.52 -9.65 -26.25
CA TYR A 279 5.40 -10.46 -25.04
C TYR A 279 4.63 -11.77 -25.27
N ILE A 280 3.46 -11.71 -25.93
CA ILE A 280 2.66 -12.91 -26.23
C ILE A 280 3.40 -13.89 -27.15
N ARG A 281 4.13 -13.39 -28.16
CA ARG A 281 4.96 -14.24 -29.03
C ARG A 281 6.03 -15.00 -28.27
N MET A 282 6.55 -14.44 -27.17
CA MET A 282 7.53 -15.10 -26.32
C MET A 282 6.92 -16.23 -25.49
N LEU A 283 5.70 -16.05 -25.01
CA LEU A 283 4.96 -17.09 -24.28
C LEU A 283 4.56 -18.27 -25.19
N GLN A 284 4.49 -18.05 -26.50
CA GLN A 284 4.10 -19.07 -27.48
C GLN A 284 5.04 -19.09 -28.69
N PRO A 285 6.27 -19.64 -28.56
CA PRO A 285 7.29 -19.64 -29.62
C PRO A 285 6.89 -20.37 -30.93
N GLY A 286 5.70 -20.98 -31.01
CA GLY A 286 5.25 -21.85 -32.10
C GLY A 286 3.98 -21.41 -32.84
N MET A 287 3.28 -20.34 -32.45
CA MET A 287 2.12 -19.85 -33.23
C MET A 287 2.58 -18.93 -34.36
N LYS A 288 2.81 -19.51 -35.55
CA LYS A 288 2.84 -18.73 -36.80
C LYS A 288 1.39 -18.42 -37.21
N GLN A 289 1.11 -17.16 -37.56
CA GLN A 289 -0.06 -16.78 -38.36
C GLN A 289 0.07 -17.35 -39.76
#